data_AF-A0A2N6DNB3-F1
#
_entry.id   AF-A0A2N6DNB3-F1
#
_cell.length_a   1.000
_cell.length_b   1.000
_cell.length_c   1.000
_cell.angle_alpha   90.00
_cell.angle_beta   90.00
_cell.angle_gamma   90.00
#
_symmetry.space_group_name_H-M   'P 1'
#
loop_
_entity.id
_entity.type
_entity.pdbx_description
1 polymer ?
#
loop_
_entity_poly.entity_id
_entity_poly.type
_entity_poly.pdbx_seq_one_letter_code
_entity_poly.pdbx_strand_id
1 'polypeptide(L)'
;MSKVLIIGAGGVSRVVVHKCAQRNDIFSSITLASRTKSKCDAIAAEISAMAIATAQVDADNVPQLIALIQKVQPQLVINVALPYQDLTIMDACLATDVDYLDTANYEPVETARFEYSWQWAYQDRFKQQGVMALLGSGFDPGVTNVYTALAAKKYLDVVEEIDIIDANAGSHGQPFATNFNPEINIREVTATCRHWENGQWVESPPLSTKRVFDFPEGVGPMTIYRLYHEEMESLVKHIPTIKKAQFWMTFSENYLKHLEVLQNVGMTRIDEVEFQGQKVVPIQFLKALLPDPGTLGPLTKGKTCIGVIARG
;
A
#
# COMPACT_ATOMS: atom_id res chain seq x y z
N MET A 1 -22.10 -13.93 -10.25
CA MET A 1 -20.84 -14.69 -10.23
C MET A 1 -19.80 -13.86 -10.95
N SER A 2 -18.74 -13.47 -10.24
CA SER A 2 -17.87 -12.37 -10.67
C SER A 2 -16.53 -12.88 -11.18
N LYS A 3 -16.14 -12.38 -12.36
CA LYS A 3 -14.80 -12.58 -12.94
C LYS A 3 -13.91 -11.42 -12.50
N VAL A 4 -12.70 -11.70 -12.05
CA VAL A 4 -11.75 -10.66 -11.63
C VAL A 4 -10.42 -10.78 -12.35
N LEU A 5 -9.82 -9.62 -12.64
CA LEU A 5 -8.45 -9.51 -13.13
C LEU A 5 -7.59 -8.88 -12.02
N ILE A 6 -6.60 -9.63 -11.54
CA ILE A 6 -5.66 -9.17 -10.51
C ILE A 6 -4.36 -8.79 -11.22
N ILE A 7 -3.90 -7.54 -11.03
CA ILE A 7 -2.67 -7.03 -11.63
C ILE A 7 -1.61 -6.86 -10.55
N GLY A 8 -0.45 -7.48 -10.77
CA GLY A 8 0.66 -7.55 -9.80
C GLY A 8 0.85 -8.96 -9.27
N ALA A 9 2.10 -9.35 -8.99
CA ALA A 9 2.46 -10.70 -8.51
C ALA A 9 3.51 -10.65 -7.38
N GLY A 10 3.35 -9.67 -6.46
CA GLY A 10 4.15 -9.54 -5.25
C GLY A 10 3.54 -10.24 -4.03
N GLY A 11 4.07 -9.95 -2.83
CA GLY A 11 3.59 -10.54 -1.57
C GLY A 11 2.11 -10.28 -1.29
N VAL A 12 1.65 -9.03 -1.47
CA VAL A 12 0.23 -8.65 -1.31
C VAL A 12 -0.66 -9.41 -2.30
N SER A 13 -0.28 -9.41 -3.58
CA SER A 13 -1.02 -10.14 -4.63
C SER A 13 -1.18 -11.62 -4.30
N ARG A 14 -0.11 -12.29 -3.83
CA ARG A 14 -0.19 -13.69 -3.41
C ARG A 14 -1.30 -13.91 -2.38
N VAL A 15 -1.38 -13.08 -1.34
CA VAL A 15 -2.45 -13.16 -0.33
C VAL A 15 -3.83 -12.90 -0.94
N VAL A 16 -3.96 -11.88 -1.79
CA VAL A 16 -5.22 -11.54 -2.46
C VAL A 16 -5.74 -12.69 -3.32
N VAL A 17 -4.89 -13.27 -4.16
CA VAL A 17 -5.28 -14.39 -5.05
C VAL A 17 -5.71 -15.60 -4.22
N HIS A 18 -4.96 -15.95 -3.16
CA HIS A 18 -5.32 -17.03 -2.24
C HIS A 18 -6.68 -16.77 -1.55
N LYS A 19 -6.94 -15.54 -1.10
CA LYS A 19 -8.20 -15.17 -0.44
C LYS A 19 -9.39 -15.10 -1.39
N CYS A 20 -9.22 -14.58 -2.60
CA CYS A 20 -10.24 -14.63 -3.63
C CYS A 20 -10.58 -16.08 -4.00
N ALA A 21 -9.59 -16.96 -4.16
CA ALA A 21 -9.81 -18.37 -4.46
C ALA A 21 -10.54 -19.14 -3.33
N GLN A 22 -10.36 -18.73 -2.07
CA GLN A 22 -11.11 -19.24 -0.92
C GLN A 22 -12.60 -18.84 -0.93
N ARG A 23 -12.98 -17.84 -1.74
CA ARG A 23 -14.34 -17.33 -1.91
C ARG A 23 -14.86 -17.55 -3.33
N ASN A 24 -14.73 -18.78 -3.82
CA ASN A 24 -15.20 -19.20 -5.14
C ASN A 24 -16.73 -19.11 -5.32
N ASP A 25 -17.49 -18.93 -4.22
CA ASP A 25 -18.91 -18.57 -4.22
C ASP A 25 -19.17 -17.15 -4.74
N ILE A 26 -18.18 -16.26 -4.62
CA ILE A 26 -18.20 -14.89 -5.12
C ILE A 26 -17.41 -14.80 -6.43
N PHE A 27 -16.16 -15.27 -6.40
CA PHE A 27 -15.19 -15.19 -7.49
C PHE A 27 -15.19 -16.47 -8.33
N SER A 28 -16.02 -16.49 -9.37
CA SER A 28 -16.15 -17.66 -10.24
C SER A 28 -14.97 -17.86 -11.20
N SER A 29 -14.19 -16.81 -11.46
CA SER A 29 -13.01 -16.88 -12.33
C SER A 29 -12.02 -15.79 -11.95
N ILE A 30 -10.74 -16.15 -11.90
CA ILE A 30 -9.63 -15.27 -11.53
C ILE A 30 -8.58 -15.35 -12.63
N THR A 31 -8.16 -14.20 -13.14
CA THR A 31 -6.96 -14.07 -13.97
C THR A 31 -5.91 -13.26 -13.21
N LEU A 32 -4.72 -13.81 -13.04
CA LEU A 32 -3.57 -13.14 -12.42
C LEU A 32 -2.58 -12.69 -13.50
N ALA A 33 -2.34 -11.39 -13.59
CA ALA A 33 -1.47 -10.79 -14.59
C ALA A 33 -0.35 -9.96 -13.95
N SER A 34 0.85 -10.02 -14.53
CA SER A 34 2.00 -9.23 -14.08
C SER A 34 3.03 -9.13 -15.19
N ARG A 35 4.00 -8.23 -15.03
CA ARG A 35 5.15 -8.09 -15.94
C ARG A 35 5.94 -9.39 -16.05
N THR A 36 6.09 -10.14 -14.96
CA THR A 36 6.82 -11.41 -14.91
C THR A 36 5.86 -12.58 -14.74
N LYS A 37 5.41 -13.16 -15.86
CA LYS A 37 4.39 -14.22 -15.88
C LYS A 37 4.73 -15.44 -15.02
N SER A 38 6.01 -15.83 -14.93
CA SER A 38 6.43 -16.96 -14.10
C SER A 38 6.10 -16.78 -12.61
N LYS A 39 6.04 -15.54 -12.10
CA LYS A 39 5.56 -15.26 -10.74
C LYS A 39 4.06 -15.52 -10.60
N CYS A 40 3.27 -15.17 -11.62
CA CYS A 40 1.84 -15.50 -11.66
C CYS A 40 1.63 -17.01 -11.67
N ASP A 41 2.39 -17.74 -12.50
CA ASP A 41 2.30 -19.20 -12.61
C ASP A 41 2.66 -19.88 -11.29
N ALA A 42 3.69 -19.39 -10.59
CA ALA A 42 4.06 -19.90 -9.27
C ALA A 42 2.93 -19.71 -8.23
N ILE A 43 2.33 -18.51 -8.15
CA ILE A 43 1.20 -18.24 -7.24
C ILE A 43 -0.01 -19.11 -7.60
N ALA A 44 -0.34 -19.23 -8.89
CA ALA A 44 -1.45 -20.04 -9.37
C ALA A 44 -1.29 -21.52 -9.00
N ALA A 45 -0.07 -22.07 -9.08
CA ALA A 45 0.23 -23.46 -8.74
C ALA A 45 0.04 -23.80 -7.24
N GLU A 46 0.01 -22.78 -6.37
CA GLU A 46 -0.23 -22.97 -4.93
C GLU A 46 -1.71 -23.15 -4.57
N ILE A 47 -2.61 -22.89 -5.52
CA ILE A 47 -4.05 -22.80 -5.28
C ILE A 47 -4.73 -24.04 -5.86
N SER A 48 -5.31 -24.86 -4.98
CA SER A 48 -6.07 -26.06 -5.35
C SER A 48 -7.59 -25.84 -5.39
N ALA A 49 -8.10 -24.75 -4.81
CA ALA A 49 -9.53 -24.49 -4.66
C ALA A 49 -10.25 -24.17 -5.99
N MET A 50 -9.51 -23.66 -6.99
CA MET A 50 -9.98 -23.39 -8.35
C MET A 50 -8.80 -23.16 -9.29
N ALA A 51 -9.01 -23.30 -10.59
CA ALA A 51 -8.00 -22.93 -11.59
C ALA A 51 -7.86 -21.40 -11.68
N ILE A 52 -6.63 -20.91 -11.64
CA ILE A 52 -6.27 -19.50 -11.82
C ILE A 52 -5.63 -19.33 -13.20
N ALA A 53 -6.24 -18.51 -14.05
CA ALA A 53 -5.63 -18.16 -15.33
C ALA A 53 -4.47 -17.19 -15.10
N THR A 54 -3.42 -17.25 -15.93
CA THR A 54 -2.27 -16.36 -15.81
C THR A 54 -1.98 -15.64 -17.12
N ALA A 55 -1.56 -14.38 -17.02
CA ALA A 55 -1.21 -13.56 -18.18
C ALA A 55 0.05 -12.73 -17.91
N GLN A 56 0.72 -12.34 -18.98
CA GLN A 56 1.74 -11.30 -18.94
C GLN A 56 1.09 -9.98 -19.36
N VAL A 57 1.41 -8.90 -18.66
CA VAL A 57 1.03 -7.54 -19.05
C VAL A 57 2.06 -6.54 -18.53
N ASP A 58 2.39 -5.55 -19.36
CA ASP A 58 3.07 -4.36 -18.89
C ASP A 58 2.01 -3.35 -18.41
N ALA A 59 1.94 -3.13 -17.09
CA ALA A 59 0.93 -2.27 -16.50
C ALA A 59 1.24 -0.77 -16.68
N ASP A 60 2.41 -0.41 -17.20
CA ASP A 60 2.70 0.95 -17.67
C ASP A 60 2.13 1.19 -19.09
N ASN A 61 1.61 0.15 -19.76
CA ASN A 61 1.11 0.19 -21.13
C ASN A 61 -0.42 0.06 -21.20
N VAL A 62 -1.12 1.21 -21.27
CA VAL A 62 -2.59 1.28 -21.32
C VAL A 62 -3.20 0.43 -22.46
N PRO A 63 -2.69 0.47 -23.72
CA PRO A 63 -3.20 -0.41 -24.78
C PRO A 63 -3.12 -1.92 -24.45
N GLN A 64 -2.03 -2.39 -23.83
CA GLN A 64 -1.92 -3.79 -23.42
C GLN A 64 -2.91 -4.15 -22.32
N LEU A 65 -3.11 -3.24 -21.35
CA LEU A 65 -4.12 -3.40 -20.29
C LEU A 65 -5.52 -3.51 -20.89
N ILE A 66 -5.91 -2.60 -21.79
CA ILE A 66 -7.21 -2.62 -22.47
C ILE A 66 -7.40 -3.95 -23.22
N ALA A 67 -6.41 -4.38 -24.01
CA ALA A 67 -6.49 -5.65 -24.74
C ALA A 67 -6.66 -6.86 -23.81
N LEU A 68 -5.97 -6.86 -22.66
CA LEU A 68 -6.11 -7.92 -21.66
C LEU A 68 -7.50 -7.89 -21.00
N ILE A 69 -7.99 -6.72 -20.59
CA ILE A 69 -9.32 -6.56 -19.98
C ILE A 69 -10.40 -7.02 -20.97
N GLN A 70 -10.31 -6.62 -22.25
CA GLN A 70 -11.23 -7.07 -23.29
C GLN A 70 -11.16 -8.58 -23.54
N LYS A 71 -9.99 -9.21 -23.41
CA LYS A 71 -9.86 -10.66 -23.53
C LYS A 71 -10.47 -11.40 -22.34
N VAL A 72 -10.26 -10.90 -21.12
CA VAL A 72 -10.67 -11.56 -19.87
C VAL A 72 -12.16 -11.31 -19.57
N GLN A 73 -12.67 -10.13 -19.95
CA GLN A 73 -14.00 -9.62 -19.59
C GLN A 73 -14.27 -9.68 -18.07
N PRO A 74 -13.39 -9.10 -17.22
CA PRO A 74 -13.60 -9.04 -15.78
C PRO A 74 -14.69 -8.02 -15.42
N GLN A 75 -15.29 -8.18 -14.24
CA GLN A 75 -16.18 -7.17 -13.64
C GLN A 75 -15.41 -6.18 -12.75
N LEU A 76 -14.25 -6.59 -12.26
CA LEU A 76 -13.38 -5.80 -11.39
C LEU A 76 -11.92 -6.06 -11.73
N VAL A 77 -11.15 -4.98 -11.85
CA VAL A 77 -9.68 -5.01 -11.84
C VAL A 77 -9.19 -4.70 -10.44
N ILE A 78 -8.40 -5.61 -9.85
CA ILE A 78 -7.74 -5.44 -8.56
C ILE A 78 -6.28 -5.11 -8.83
N ASN A 79 -5.91 -3.86 -8.62
CA ASN A 79 -4.54 -3.36 -8.69
C ASN A 79 -3.82 -3.60 -7.37
N VAL A 80 -2.90 -4.57 -7.41
CA VAL A 80 -1.94 -4.89 -6.35
C VAL A 80 -0.52 -4.93 -6.94
N ALA A 81 -0.28 -4.05 -7.92
CA ALA A 81 1.00 -3.78 -8.53
C ALA A 81 1.75 -2.71 -7.71
N LEU A 82 2.48 -1.79 -8.36
CA LEU A 82 3.06 -0.62 -7.69
C LEU A 82 2.13 0.58 -7.87
N PRO A 83 2.13 1.55 -6.92
CA PRO A 83 1.31 2.77 -7.03
C PRO A 83 1.59 3.58 -8.30
N TYR A 84 2.76 3.39 -8.92
CA TYR A 84 3.13 4.02 -10.19
C TYR A 84 2.17 3.68 -11.34
N GLN A 85 1.48 2.54 -11.26
CA GLN A 85 0.56 2.06 -12.29
C GLN A 85 -0.90 2.41 -12.04
N ASP A 86 -1.23 3.12 -10.96
CA ASP A 86 -2.64 3.39 -10.62
C ASP A 86 -3.36 4.10 -11.76
N LEU A 87 -2.79 5.19 -12.29
CA LEU A 87 -3.44 5.98 -13.32
C LEU A 87 -3.57 5.23 -14.65
N THR A 88 -2.55 4.45 -15.05
CA THR A 88 -2.60 3.66 -16.29
C THR A 88 -3.64 2.56 -16.20
N ILE A 89 -3.79 1.92 -15.04
CA ILE A 89 -4.82 0.90 -14.81
C ILE A 89 -6.20 1.55 -14.72
N MET A 90 -6.35 2.70 -14.04
CA MET A 90 -7.61 3.45 -13.99
C MET A 90 -8.06 3.89 -15.39
N ASP A 91 -7.15 4.38 -16.24
CA ASP A 91 -7.44 4.72 -17.64
C ASP A 91 -7.92 3.50 -18.44
N ALA A 92 -7.30 2.34 -18.25
CA ALA A 92 -7.71 1.10 -18.91
C ALA A 92 -9.09 0.62 -18.43
N CYS A 93 -9.38 0.72 -17.13
CA CYS A 93 -10.69 0.39 -16.54
C CYS A 93 -11.79 1.29 -17.10
N LEU A 94 -11.54 2.61 -17.15
CA LEU A 94 -12.48 3.58 -17.71
C LEU A 94 -12.72 3.34 -19.21
N ALA A 95 -11.69 2.96 -19.97
CA ALA A 95 -11.80 2.67 -21.40
C ALA A 95 -12.52 1.35 -21.72
N THR A 96 -12.77 0.51 -20.72
CA THR A 96 -13.34 -0.84 -20.89
C THR A 96 -14.56 -1.10 -20.03
N ASP A 97 -15.07 -0.08 -19.34
CA ASP A 97 -16.27 -0.15 -18.50
C ASP A 97 -16.17 -1.19 -17.37
N VAL A 98 -14.99 -1.26 -16.73
CA VAL A 98 -14.73 -2.19 -15.62
C VAL A 98 -14.46 -1.43 -14.33
N ASP A 99 -14.96 -1.95 -13.21
CA ASP A 99 -14.68 -1.39 -11.88
C ASP A 99 -13.19 -1.54 -11.52
N TYR A 100 -12.71 -0.62 -10.70
CA TYR A 100 -11.32 -0.53 -10.26
C TYR A 100 -11.22 -0.61 -8.73
N LEU A 101 -10.19 -1.30 -8.23
CA LEU A 101 -9.80 -1.33 -6.83
C LEU A 101 -8.29 -1.32 -6.70
N ASP A 102 -7.73 -0.50 -5.80
CA ASP A 102 -6.33 -0.56 -5.38
C ASP A 102 -6.15 -0.61 -3.86
N THR A 103 -4.89 -0.64 -3.41
CA THR A 103 -4.52 -0.69 -2.00
C THR A 103 -3.60 0.45 -1.55
N ALA A 104 -3.16 1.31 -2.47
CA ALA A 104 -2.29 2.45 -2.21
C ALA A 104 -2.61 3.52 -3.25
N ASN A 105 -2.38 4.78 -2.92
CA ASN A 105 -2.61 5.89 -3.85
C ASN A 105 -1.45 6.16 -4.80
N TYR A 106 -1.76 6.94 -5.84
CA TYR A 106 -0.83 7.20 -6.92
C TYR A 106 0.42 7.96 -6.45
N GLU A 107 1.56 7.52 -6.98
CA GLU A 107 2.84 8.19 -6.82
C GLU A 107 3.54 8.34 -8.18
N PRO A 108 3.94 9.56 -8.61
CA PRO A 108 4.73 9.74 -9.81
C PRO A 108 6.16 9.19 -9.64
N VAL A 109 6.67 8.45 -10.63
CA VAL A 109 8.02 7.84 -10.60
C VAL A 109 9.14 8.86 -10.32
N GLU A 110 8.97 10.09 -10.81
CA GLU A 110 9.99 11.14 -10.73
C GLU A 110 10.00 11.90 -9.39
N THR A 111 9.00 11.69 -8.53
CA THR A 111 8.86 12.43 -7.28
C THR A 111 8.45 11.52 -6.14
N ALA A 112 9.12 11.64 -4.99
CA ALA A 112 8.74 10.91 -3.78
C ALA A 112 7.49 11.50 -3.09
N ARG A 113 6.41 11.75 -3.83
CA ARG A 113 5.16 12.36 -3.34
C ARG A 113 3.97 11.55 -3.78
N PHE A 114 3.13 11.21 -2.82
CA PHE A 114 1.88 10.48 -3.03
C PHE A 114 0.71 11.27 -2.41
N GLU A 115 -0.41 11.31 -3.12
CA GLU A 115 -1.67 11.96 -2.71
C GLU A 115 -2.84 11.50 -3.58
N TYR A 116 -4.06 11.64 -3.08
CA TYR A 116 -5.26 11.21 -3.80
C TYR A 116 -5.68 12.16 -4.93
N SER A 117 -5.13 13.38 -5.03
CA SER A 117 -5.58 14.39 -6.00
C SER A 117 -5.66 13.87 -7.44
N TRP A 118 -4.68 13.08 -7.89
CA TRP A 118 -4.63 12.51 -9.23
C TRP A 118 -5.72 11.47 -9.48
N GLN A 119 -6.00 10.61 -8.50
CA GLN A 119 -7.04 9.59 -8.62
C GLN A 119 -8.44 10.20 -8.43
N TRP A 120 -8.60 11.16 -7.51
CA TRP A 120 -9.86 11.90 -7.33
C TRP A 120 -10.25 12.73 -8.56
N ALA A 121 -9.30 13.13 -9.40
CA ALA A 121 -9.59 13.77 -10.68
C ALA A 121 -10.38 12.87 -11.66
N TYR A 122 -10.49 11.57 -11.39
CA TYR A 122 -11.31 10.64 -12.18
C TYR A 122 -12.79 10.61 -11.77
N GLN A 123 -13.17 11.27 -10.67
CA GLN A 123 -14.51 11.21 -10.09
C GLN A 123 -15.63 11.40 -11.12
N ASP A 124 -15.57 12.46 -11.92
CA ASP A 124 -16.63 12.76 -12.90
C ASP A 124 -16.62 11.79 -14.08
N ARG A 125 -15.44 11.36 -14.53
CA ARG A 125 -15.31 10.40 -15.63
C ARG A 125 -15.85 9.02 -15.25
N PHE A 126 -15.47 8.50 -14.09
CA PHE A 126 -15.99 7.22 -13.57
C PHE A 126 -17.50 7.28 -13.34
N LYS A 127 -18.00 8.39 -12.76
CA LYS A 127 -19.44 8.59 -12.54
C LYS A 127 -20.24 8.65 -13.85
N GLN A 128 -19.73 9.36 -14.87
CA GLN A 128 -20.38 9.46 -16.17
C GLN A 128 -20.43 8.11 -16.90
N GLN A 129 -19.36 7.32 -16.79
CA GLN A 129 -19.28 6.00 -17.39
C GLN A 129 -20.09 4.94 -16.62
N GLY A 130 -20.41 5.20 -15.35
CA GLY A 130 -21.20 4.29 -14.51
C GLY A 130 -20.37 3.16 -13.89
N VAL A 131 -19.05 3.35 -13.77
CA VAL A 131 -18.12 2.41 -13.12
C VAL A 131 -17.61 2.97 -11.79
N MET A 132 -17.21 2.09 -10.88
CA MET A 132 -16.71 2.43 -9.55
C MET A 132 -15.18 2.31 -9.47
N ALA A 133 -14.56 3.26 -8.74
CA ALA A 133 -13.19 3.13 -8.25
C ALA A 133 -13.20 3.08 -6.72
N LEU A 134 -12.64 2.02 -6.13
CA LEU A 134 -12.38 1.92 -4.70
C LEU A 134 -10.88 2.13 -4.44
N LEU A 135 -10.54 3.19 -3.72
CA LEU A 135 -9.16 3.56 -3.45
C LEU A 135 -8.71 3.11 -2.06
N GLY A 136 -7.46 2.71 -1.91
CA GLY A 136 -6.83 2.42 -0.63
C GLY A 136 -7.53 1.30 0.14
N SER A 137 -7.88 0.19 -0.53
CA SER A 137 -8.57 -0.95 0.08
C SER A 137 -7.61 -1.98 0.71
N GLY A 138 -6.61 -1.50 1.45
CA GLY A 138 -5.67 -2.30 2.23
C GLY A 138 -6.09 -2.44 3.71
N PHE A 139 -5.11 -2.35 4.60
CA PHE A 139 -5.37 -2.21 6.05
C PHE A 139 -5.31 -0.74 6.46
N ASP A 140 -4.19 -0.08 6.19
CA ASP A 140 -3.90 1.34 6.42
C ASP A 140 -3.19 1.85 5.17
N PRO A 141 -3.92 2.43 4.19
CA PRO A 141 -5.34 2.78 4.19
C PRO A 141 -6.25 1.56 4.02
N GLY A 142 -7.53 1.73 4.42
CA GLY A 142 -8.59 0.76 4.18
C GLY A 142 -9.33 0.40 5.44
N VAL A 143 -8.91 -0.64 6.15
CA VAL A 143 -9.48 -1.02 7.45
C VAL A 143 -9.42 0.11 8.46
N THR A 144 -8.36 0.94 8.50
CA THR A 144 -8.29 2.12 9.38
C THR A 144 -9.35 3.17 9.02
N ASN A 145 -9.62 3.36 7.73
CA ASN A 145 -10.74 4.18 7.27
C ASN A 145 -12.08 3.60 7.72
N VAL A 146 -12.27 2.29 7.58
CA VAL A 146 -13.49 1.59 7.98
C VAL A 146 -13.69 1.66 9.50
N TYR A 147 -12.65 1.49 10.31
CA TYR A 147 -12.71 1.64 11.76
C TYR A 147 -13.08 3.06 12.16
N THR A 148 -12.52 4.08 11.50
CA THR A 148 -12.87 5.48 11.75
C THR A 148 -14.33 5.77 11.40
N ALA A 149 -14.79 5.31 10.23
CA ALA A 149 -16.19 5.44 9.83
C ALA A 149 -17.14 4.68 10.78
N LEU A 150 -16.72 3.52 11.27
CA LEU A 150 -17.48 2.75 12.26
C LEU A 150 -17.56 3.49 13.61
N ALA A 151 -16.47 4.11 14.07
CA ALA A 151 -16.45 4.94 15.26
C ALA A 151 -17.46 6.08 15.17
N ALA A 152 -17.42 6.85 14.07
CA ALA A 152 -18.36 7.94 13.81
C ALA A 152 -19.82 7.48 13.69
N LYS A 153 -20.06 6.24 13.25
CA LYS A 153 -21.42 5.72 13.04
C LYS A 153 -22.03 5.08 14.28
N LYS A 154 -21.21 4.50 15.17
CA LYS A 154 -21.67 3.57 16.22
C LYS A 154 -21.24 3.92 17.63
N TYR A 155 -20.11 4.59 17.80
CA TYR A 155 -19.46 4.71 19.11
C TYR A 155 -19.31 6.15 19.60
N LEU A 156 -19.29 7.13 18.69
CA LEU A 156 -19.12 8.55 19.00
C LEU A 156 -20.16 9.38 18.25
N ASP A 157 -20.72 10.40 18.89
CA ASP A 157 -21.61 11.37 18.23
C ASP A 157 -20.84 12.25 17.23
N VAL A 158 -19.60 12.59 17.58
CA VAL A 158 -18.66 13.36 16.78
C VAL A 158 -17.27 12.75 16.92
N VAL A 159 -16.52 12.60 15.83
CA VAL A 159 -15.10 12.23 15.90
C VAL A 159 -14.28 13.51 15.74
N GLU A 160 -13.54 13.89 16.77
CA GLU A 160 -12.72 15.10 16.80
C GLU A 160 -11.22 14.80 16.68
N GLU A 161 -10.76 13.67 17.22
CA GLU A 161 -9.35 13.27 17.13
C GLU A 161 -9.21 11.81 16.71
N ILE A 162 -8.20 11.53 15.88
CA ILE A 162 -7.78 10.17 15.54
C ILE A 162 -6.28 10.00 15.69
N ASP A 163 -5.87 8.94 16.37
CA ASP A 163 -4.52 8.36 16.30
C ASP A 163 -4.63 7.00 15.62
N ILE A 164 -4.08 6.87 14.42
CA ILE A 164 -3.86 5.58 13.77
C ILE A 164 -2.51 5.05 14.26
N ILE A 165 -2.49 3.80 14.72
CA ILE A 165 -1.29 3.21 15.33
C ILE A 165 -1.04 1.84 14.69
N ASP A 166 0.10 1.72 14.02
CA ASP A 166 0.62 0.49 13.43
C ASP A 166 1.83 -0.03 14.23
N ALA A 167 1.68 -1.24 14.78
CA ALA A 167 2.80 -2.04 15.26
C ALA A 167 3.07 -3.25 14.38
N ASN A 168 4.33 -3.36 13.99
CA ASN A 168 4.92 -4.61 13.53
C ASN A 168 5.94 -5.12 14.57
N ALA A 169 5.47 -6.01 15.44
CA ALA A 169 6.28 -6.69 16.45
C ALA A 169 6.89 -8.02 15.93
N GLY A 170 6.89 -8.22 14.61
CA GLY A 170 7.51 -9.38 13.97
C GLY A 170 9.03 -9.25 13.88
N SER A 171 9.74 -10.35 14.08
CA SER A 171 11.17 -10.46 13.84
C SER A 171 11.46 -11.58 12.85
N HIS A 172 12.14 -11.24 11.76
CA HIS A 172 12.60 -12.17 10.71
C HIS A 172 14.03 -12.71 10.95
N GLY A 173 14.71 -12.27 12.00
CA GLY A 173 16.10 -12.67 12.31
C GLY A 173 17.19 -12.08 11.40
N GLN A 174 16.83 -11.50 10.25
CA GLN A 174 17.77 -10.75 9.39
C GLN A 174 18.26 -9.46 10.07
N PRO A 175 19.51 -8.99 9.77
CA PRO A 175 20.04 -7.73 10.31
C PRO A 175 19.20 -6.49 9.93
N PHE A 176 18.77 -6.44 8.67
CA PHE A 176 17.90 -5.40 8.11
C PHE A 176 17.17 -5.96 6.89
N ALA A 177 15.85 -5.86 6.89
CA ALA A 177 14.99 -6.17 5.75
C ALA A 177 13.69 -5.36 5.86
N THR A 178 13.00 -5.16 4.74
CA THR A 178 11.69 -4.51 4.71
C THR A 178 10.63 -5.55 4.34
N ASN A 179 9.46 -5.49 4.97
CA ASN A 179 8.35 -6.40 4.66
C ASN A 179 7.62 -6.04 3.34
N PHE A 180 7.85 -4.82 2.86
CA PHE A 180 7.29 -4.27 1.63
C PHE A 180 8.40 -3.93 0.64
N ASN A 181 8.04 -3.30 -0.47
CA ASN A 181 9.01 -2.77 -1.42
C ASN A 181 10.00 -1.83 -0.68
N PRO A 182 11.30 -2.15 -0.61
CA PRO A 182 12.26 -1.37 0.17
C PRO A 182 12.32 0.10 -0.24
N GLU A 183 12.15 0.37 -1.54
CA GLU A 183 12.18 1.72 -2.08
C GLU A 183 11.06 2.59 -1.51
N ILE A 184 9.84 2.07 -1.52
CA ILE A 184 8.65 2.75 -1.01
C ILE A 184 8.78 2.93 0.51
N ASN A 185 9.07 1.84 1.22
CA ASN A 185 9.16 1.88 2.69
C ASN A 185 10.22 2.87 3.19
N ILE A 186 11.43 2.85 2.64
CA ILE A 186 12.50 3.76 3.07
C ILE A 186 12.11 5.22 2.79
N ARG A 187 11.47 5.49 1.64
CA ARG A 187 11.02 6.84 1.29
C ARG A 187 9.91 7.34 2.20
N GLU A 188 8.95 6.50 2.56
CA GLU A 188 7.89 6.85 3.51
C GLU A 188 8.46 7.19 4.89
N VAL A 189 9.38 6.37 5.41
CA VAL A 189 9.98 6.57 6.73
C VAL A 189 10.83 7.84 6.80
N THR A 190 11.44 8.23 5.69
CA THR A 190 12.37 9.37 5.61
C THR A 190 11.73 10.65 5.05
N ALA A 191 10.46 10.59 4.66
CA ALA A 191 9.69 11.75 4.21
C ALA A 191 9.37 12.70 5.38
N THR A 192 9.20 13.98 5.06
CA THR A 192 8.69 14.99 6.01
C THR A 192 7.42 14.48 6.66
N CYS A 193 7.40 14.44 7.99
CA CYS A 193 6.22 14.04 8.73
C CYS A 193 5.17 15.15 8.63
N ARG A 194 3.93 14.77 8.30
CA ARG A 194 2.76 15.65 8.28
C ARG A 194 1.66 15.04 9.13
N HIS A 195 1.05 15.85 9.98
CA HIS A 195 -0.19 15.51 10.67
C HIS A 195 -1.23 16.61 10.46
N TRP A 196 -2.51 16.30 10.64
CA TRP A 196 -3.57 17.29 10.53
C TRP A 196 -3.91 17.86 11.89
N GLU A 197 -3.98 19.18 12.00
CA GLU A 197 -4.39 19.86 13.24
C GLU A 197 -5.08 21.19 12.92
N ASN A 198 -6.31 21.36 13.42
CA ASN A 198 -7.11 22.58 13.34
C ASN A 198 -7.23 23.18 11.93
N GLY A 199 -7.53 22.34 10.93
CA GLY A 199 -7.81 22.80 9.57
C GLY A 199 -6.58 22.91 8.65
N GLN A 200 -5.40 22.49 9.11
CA GLN A 200 -4.16 22.58 8.34
C GLN A 200 -3.23 21.39 8.57
N TRP A 201 -2.37 21.14 7.60
CA TRP A 201 -1.26 20.20 7.73
C TRP A 201 -0.10 20.86 8.47
N VAL A 202 0.40 20.19 9.50
CA VAL A 202 1.55 20.63 10.28
C VAL A 202 2.72 19.71 9.96
N GLU A 203 3.85 20.30 9.58
CA GLU A 203 5.07 19.59 9.20
C GLU A 203 6.05 19.49 10.36
N SER A 204 6.79 18.37 10.42
CA SER A 204 7.91 18.17 11.31
C SER A 204 8.99 17.30 10.66
N PRO A 205 10.25 17.36 11.11
CA PRO A 205 11.29 16.50 10.56
C PRO A 205 10.95 15.01 10.71
N PRO A 206 11.39 14.14 9.79
CA PRO A 206 11.17 12.70 9.86
C PRO A 206 11.62 12.15 11.23
N LEU A 207 10.83 11.24 11.81
CA LEU A 207 11.16 10.53 13.05
C LEU A 207 11.46 11.42 14.28
N SER A 208 11.11 12.72 14.22
CA SER A 208 11.39 13.68 15.31
C SER A 208 10.42 13.58 16.49
N THR A 209 9.19 13.11 16.26
CA THR A 209 8.16 12.97 17.28
C THR A 209 7.95 11.49 17.60
N LYS A 210 8.19 11.10 18.86
CA LYS A 210 8.03 9.73 19.33
C LYS A 210 7.42 9.64 20.71
N ARG A 211 6.77 8.52 21.00
CA ARG A 211 6.25 8.16 22.33
C ARG A 211 6.27 6.66 22.52
N VAL A 212 6.11 6.20 23.76
CA VAL A 212 5.86 4.79 24.05
C VAL A 212 4.35 4.55 24.01
N PHE A 213 3.93 3.46 23.36
CA PHE A 213 2.55 2.99 23.38
C PHE A 213 2.53 1.53 23.84
N ASP A 214 1.62 1.21 24.76
CA ASP A 214 1.45 -0.14 25.28
C ASP A 214 0.40 -0.89 24.45
N PHE A 215 0.87 -1.82 23.62
CA PHE A 215 0.02 -2.56 22.69
C PHE A 215 -0.66 -3.77 23.38
N PRO A 216 -1.93 -4.05 23.04
CA PRO A 216 -2.70 -5.13 23.66
C PRO A 216 -2.20 -6.53 23.22
N GLU A 217 -2.88 -7.57 23.70
CA GLU A 217 -2.72 -8.96 23.23
C GLU A 217 -1.29 -9.52 23.34
N GLY A 218 -0.53 -9.05 24.34
CA GLY A 218 0.82 -9.50 24.63
C GLY A 218 1.90 -8.95 23.68
N VAL A 219 1.61 -7.90 22.90
CA VAL A 219 2.62 -7.17 22.12
C VAL A 219 3.47 -6.29 23.04
N GLY A 220 2.83 -5.61 24.01
CA GLY A 220 3.51 -4.84 25.05
C GLY A 220 4.01 -3.45 24.60
N PRO A 221 4.81 -2.78 25.44
CA PRO A 221 5.25 -1.41 25.18
C PRO A 221 6.26 -1.33 24.05
N MET A 222 5.99 -0.44 23.08
CA MET A 222 6.89 -0.15 21.96
C MET A 222 7.01 1.35 21.70
N THR A 223 8.16 1.77 21.20
CA THR A 223 8.36 3.14 20.71
C THR A 223 7.69 3.30 19.36
N ILE A 224 6.75 4.23 19.28
CA ILE A 224 6.07 4.65 18.06
C ILE A 224 6.56 6.04 17.64
N TYR A 225 6.69 6.23 16.33
CA TYR A 225 7.12 7.47 15.69
C TYR A 225 5.98 8.01 14.83
N ARG A 226 5.78 9.33 14.82
CA ARG A 226 4.77 9.95 13.98
C ARG A 226 5.27 10.05 12.55
N LEU A 227 4.42 9.69 11.58
CA LEU A 227 4.69 9.80 10.14
C LEU A 227 3.52 10.44 9.41
N TYR A 228 3.75 10.83 8.15
CA TYR A 228 2.66 11.03 7.21
C TYR A 228 2.18 9.67 6.67
N HIS A 229 0.88 9.53 6.43
CA HIS A 229 0.26 8.35 5.85
C HIS A 229 -0.99 8.75 5.06
N GLU A 230 -1.28 8.03 3.99
CA GLU A 230 -2.22 8.44 2.95
C GLU A 230 -3.67 8.61 3.43
N GLU A 231 -4.19 7.73 4.29
CA GLU A 231 -5.60 7.79 4.71
C GLU A 231 -5.94 9.06 5.48
N MET A 232 -4.95 9.75 6.05
CA MET A 232 -5.22 11.01 6.72
C MET A 232 -5.82 12.04 5.76
N GLU A 233 -5.41 12.06 4.48
CA GLU A 233 -5.96 12.97 3.47
C GLU A 233 -7.45 12.72 3.21
N SER A 234 -7.84 11.45 3.07
CA SER A 234 -9.24 11.09 2.83
C SER A 234 -10.09 11.24 4.10
N LEU A 235 -9.56 10.87 5.28
CA LEU A 235 -10.28 10.96 6.55
C LEU A 235 -10.64 12.39 6.91
N VAL A 236 -9.70 13.33 6.84
CA VAL A 236 -9.97 14.74 7.23
C VAL A 236 -10.89 15.45 6.23
N LYS A 237 -10.87 15.01 4.95
CA LYS A 237 -11.78 15.50 3.93
C LYS A 237 -13.21 15.01 4.13
N HIS A 238 -13.39 13.73 4.46
CA HIS A 238 -14.70 13.08 4.53
C HIS A 238 -15.33 13.08 5.94
N ILE A 239 -14.54 13.35 6.97
CA ILE A 239 -14.99 13.53 8.36
C ILE A 239 -14.48 14.89 8.85
N PRO A 240 -15.10 16.00 8.40
CA PRO A 240 -14.60 17.36 8.63
C PRO A 240 -14.69 17.81 10.09
N THR A 241 -15.32 17.01 10.96
CA THR A 241 -15.32 17.24 12.41
C THR A 241 -13.97 16.92 13.05
N ILE A 242 -13.09 16.20 12.35
CA ILE A 242 -11.75 15.88 12.83
C ILE A 242 -10.91 17.17 12.92
N LYS A 243 -10.59 17.54 14.15
CA LYS A 243 -9.66 18.62 14.49
C LYS A 243 -8.23 18.14 14.50
N LYS A 244 -7.97 16.86 14.80
CA LYS A 244 -6.61 16.31 14.83
C LYS A 244 -6.54 14.89 14.27
N ALA A 245 -5.67 14.65 13.29
CA ALA A 245 -5.39 13.31 12.77
C ALA A 245 -3.90 13.04 12.75
N GLN A 246 -3.49 11.88 13.27
CA GLN A 246 -2.09 11.47 13.36
C GLN A 246 -1.95 9.99 13.00
N PHE A 247 -0.84 9.64 12.36
CA PHE A 247 -0.42 8.27 12.12
C PHE A 247 0.88 7.97 12.86
N TRP A 248 0.95 6.82 13.51
CA TRP A 248 2.05 6.39 14.34
C TRP A 248 2.49 4.98 13.95
N MET A 249 3.79 4.75 13.80
CA MET A 249 4.33 3.44 13.45
C MET A 249 5.47 3.03 14.38
N THR A 250 5.58 1.75 14.70
CA THR A 250 6.72 1.21 15.45
C THR A 250 7.97 1.09 14.59
N PHE A 251 9.12 1.53 15.11
CA PHE A 251 10.43 1.18 14.57
C PHE A 251 11.35 0.69 15.67
N SER A 252 12.06 -0.41 15.42
CA SER A 252 13.12 -0.87 16.32
C SER A 252 14.34 0.05 16.21
N GLU A 253 15.09 0.21 17.30
CA GLU A 253 16.35 0.97 17.29
C GLU A 253 17.36 0.39 16.28
N ASN A 254 17.37 -0.94 16.13
CA ASN A 254 18.22 -1.61 15.15
C ASN A 254 17.85 -1.23 13.71
N TYR A 255 16.55 -1.17 13.40
CA TYR A 255 16.09 -0.74 12.08
C TYR A 255 16.51 0.71 11.80
N LEU A 256 16.27 1.62 12.75
CA LEU A 256 16.62 3.03 12.61
C LEU A 256 18.13 3.25 12.43
N LYS A 257 18.96 2.48 13.16
CA LYS A 257 20.41 2.54 13.02
C LYS A 257 20.89 2.12 11.63
N HIS A 258 20.32 1.06 11.06
CA HIS A 258 20.66 0.64 9.70
C HIS A 258 20.21 1.67 8.67
N LEU A 259 19.00 2.22 8.83
CA LEU A 259 18.48 3.26 7.96
C LEU A 259 19.38 4.50 7.97
N GLU A 260 19.80 4.95 9.16
CA GLU A 260 20.73 6.08 9.31
C GLU A 260 22.05 5.84 8.55
N VAL A 261 22.65 4.66 8.69
CA VAL A 261 23.89 4.31 7.97
C VAL A 261 23.67 4.32 6.45
N LEU A 262 22.57 3.72 5.97
CA LEU A 262 22.23 3.69 4.55
C LEU A 262 21.98 5.09 3.97
N GLN A 263 21.36 5.98 4.73
CA GLN A 263 21.18 7.38 4.35
C GLN A 263 22.53 8.12 4.29
N ASN A 264 23.36 7.96 5.31
CA ASN A 264 24.67 8.63 5.41
C ASN A 264 25.61 8.26 4.26
N VAL A 265 25.52 7.03 3.74
CA VAL A 265 26.31 6.60 2.57
C VAL A 265 25.60 6.81 1.23
N GLY A 266 24.40 7.40 1.22
CA GLY A 266 23.66 7.74 0.00
C GLY A 266 22.93 6.59 -0.69
N MET A 267 22.77 5.43 -0.03
CA MET A 267 22.11 4.26 -0.61
C MET A 267 20.58 4.41 -0.76
N THR A 268 20.00 5.42 -0.11
CA THR A 268 18.56 5.73 -0.18
C THR A 268 18.22 6.80 -1.21
N ARG A 269 19.19 7.24 -2.03
CA ARG A 269 18.98 8.25 -3.07
C ARG A 269 18.15 7.72 -4.23
N ILE A 270 17.31 8.60 -4.78
CA ILE A 270 16.45 8.34 -5.95
C ILE A 270 17.01 8.92 -7.25
N ASP A 271 18.02 9.80 -7.16
CA ASP A 271 18.67 10.38 -8.32
C ASP A 271 19.77 9.47 -8.88
N GLU A 272 20.04 9.59 -10.18
CA GLU A 272 21.03 8.76 -10.87
C GLU A 272 22.46 9.10 -10.43
N VAL A 273 23.27 8.06 -10.24
CA VAL A 273 24.72 8.15 -10.05
C VAL A 273 25.41 7.39 -11.18
N GLU A 274 26.45 7.98 -11.76
CA GLU A 274 27.28 7.30 -12.75
C GLU A 274 28.29 6.38 -12.07
N PHE A 275 28.27 5.10 -12.41
CA PHE A 275 29.22 4.10 -11.94
C PHE A 275 29.73 3.30 -13.14
N GLN A 276 31.01 3.47 -13.48
CA GLN A 276 31.66 2.78 -14.61
C GLN A 276 30.93 2.95 -15.95
N GLY A 277 30.42 4.17 -16.22
CA GLY A 277 29.68 4.49 -17.45
C GLY A 277 28.24 3.98 -17.47
N GLN A 278 27.73 3.40 -16.38
CA GLN A 278 26.32 3.03 -16.22
C GLN A 278 25.64 4.00 -15.27
N LYS A 279 24.39 4.36 -15.58
CA LYS A 279 23.52 5.13 -14.69
C LYS A 279 22.82 4.18 -13.73
N VAL A 280 22.99 4.41 -12.44
CA VAL A 280 22.42 3.58 -11.37
C VAL A 280 21.65 4.48 -10.41
N VAL A 281 20.43 4.08 -10.06
CA VAL A 281 19.67 4.70 -8.97
C VAL A 281 19.99 3.92 -7.67
N PRO A 282 20.65 4.53 -6.66
CA PRO A 282 21.15 3.79 -5.49
C PRO A 282 20.09 2.96 -4.74
N ILE A 283 18.89 3.50 -4.55
CA ILE A 283 17.81 2.78 -3.84
C ILE A 283 17.31 1.56 -4.61
N GLN A 284 17.32 1.61 -5.95
CA GLN A 284 16.97 0.46 -6.79
C GLN A 284 18.05 -0.62 -6.71
N PHE A 285 19.32 -0.24 -6.61
CA PHE A 285 20.42 -1.19 -6.39
C PHE A 285 20.36 -1.79 -4.98
N LEU A 286 20.09 -1.00 -3.95
CA LEU A 286 19.88 -1.48 -2.58
C LEU A 286 18.80 -2.55 -2.52
N LYS A 287 17.66 -2.32 -3.19
CA LYS A 287 16.57 -3.29 -3.31
C LYS A 287 17.00 -4.64 -3.87
N ALA A 288 17.97 -4.67 -4.79
CA ALA A 288 18.51 -5.91 -5.35
C ALA A 288 19.41 -6.67 -4.36
N LEU A 289 19.96 -5.99 -3.35
CA LEU A 289 20.81 -6.57 -2.31
C LEU A 289 20.01 -7.06 -1.08
N LEU A 290 18.88 -6.42 -0.80
CA LEU A 290 18.03 -6.79 0.34
C LEU A 290 17.31 -8.12 0.09
N PRO A 291 17.00 -8.88 1.16
CA PRO A 291 16.20 -10.10 1.03
C PRO A 291 14.86 -9.83 0.33
N ASP A 292 14.42 -10.74 -0.53
CA ASP A 292 13.08 -10.66 -1.13
C ASP A 292 12.03 -10.71 -0.01
N PRO A 293 11.17 -9.68 0.15
CA PRO A 293 10.15 -9.65 1.21
C PRO A 293 9.26 -10.89 1.23
N GLY A 294 8.98 -11.50 0.07
CA GLY A 294 8.19 -12.72 -0.03
C GLY A 294 8.83 -13.95 0.63
N THR A 295 10.14 -13.90 0.89
CA THR A 295 10.89 -14.98 1.56
C THR A 295 10.98 -14.81 3.08
N LEU A 296 10.59 -13.65 3.61
CA LEU A 296 10.66 -13.37 5.05
C LEU A 296 9.53 -14.05 5.83
N GLY A 297 8.37 -14.27 5.20
CA GLY A 297 7.18 -14.82 5.85
C GLY A 297 7.43 -16.09 6.71
N PRO A 298 8.09 -17.14 6.18
CA PRO A 298 8.42 -18.34 6.97
C PRO A 298 9.40 -18.11 8.13
N LEU A 299 10.18 -17.03 8.11
CA LEU A 299 11.17 -16.69 9.14
C LEU A 299 10.56 -15.81 10.24
N THR A 300 9.60 -14.96 9.87
CA THR A 300 9.02 -13.96 10.77
C THR A 300 8.25 -14.60 11.91
N LYS A 301 8.62 -14.25 13.14
CA LYS A 301 7.90 -14.61 14.37
C LYS A 301 7.49 -13.36 15.13
N GLY A 302 6.25 -13.34 15.62
CA GLY A 302 5.70 -12.21 16.37
C GLY A 302 4.26 -11.93 15.96
N LYS A 303 3.79 -10.73 16.26
CA LYS A 303 2.44 -10.27 15.93
C LYS A 303 2.50 -8.89 15.27
N THR A 304 1.44 -8.54 14.56
CA THR A 304 1.16 -7.15 14.18
C THR A 304 -0.06 -6.67 14.96
N CYS A 305 -0.15 -5.36 15.23
CA CYS A 305 -1.31 -4.75 15.88
C CYS A 305 -1.53 -3.37 15.27
N ILE A 306 -2.58 -3.23 14.46
CA ILE A 306 -2.92 -2.00 13.76
C ILE A 306 -4.33 -1.60 14.17
N GLY A 307 -4.53 -0.33 14.53
CA GLY A 307 -5.83 0.16 14.98
C GLY A 307 -5.97 1.67 14.99
N VAL A 308 -7.16 2.12 15.36
CA VAL A 308 -7.52 3.54 15.45
C VAL A 308 -7.98 3.84 16.87
N ILE A 309 -7.39 4.85 17.49
CA ILE A 309 -7.91 5.49 18.70
C ILE A 309 -8.66 6.74 18.27
N ALA A 310 -9.98 6.67 18.28
CA ALA A 310 -10.85 7.80 18.01
C ALA A 310 -11.30 8.46 19.33
N ARG A 311 -11.35 9.80 19.37
CA ARG A 311 -11.87 10.61 20.48
C ARG A 311 -12.86 11.63 19.95
N GLY A 312 -13.86 11.94 20.76
CA GLY A 312 -15.02 12.76 20.43
C GLY A 312 -15.62 13.42 21.66
#